data_AF-A0AAV4I9M5-F1
#
_entry.id   AF-A0AAV4I9M5-F1
#
_cell.length_a   1.000
_cell.length_b   1.000
_cell.length_c   1.000
_cell.angle_alpha   90.00
_cell.angle_beta   90.00
_cell.angle_gamma   90.00
#
_symmetry.space_group_name_H-M   'P 1'
#
loop_
_entity.id
_entity.type
_entity.pdbx_description
1 polymer ?
#
loop_
_entity_poly.entity_id
_entity_poly.type
_entity_poly.pdbx_seq_one_letter_code
_entity_poly.pdbx_strand_id
1 'polypeptide(L)'
;MICCVVGVFALCGWEMGAVEAVSLSILVGSSVDYLVHIVEGYILAGRQLPQHLLHTQPAGDLSRARTSLAVRHIGVAVVCSALTTVIAAVPLTQTSIQPFAKFGAILLLNTSVSVVMTLTLAVGLLALFAPGRYQSSLRSHVLALVVAGTVTGATVLAIYIASSCFGVRVPGPSGEPLFSGSS
;
A
#
# COMPACT_ATOMS: atom_id res chain seq x y z
N MET A 1 3.80 5.46 5.44
CA MET A 1 2.76 4.87 6.29
C MET A 1 3.34 3.81 7.23
N ILE A 2 4.01 2.79 6.70
CA ILE A 2 4.69 1.73 7.49
C ILE A 2 5.63 2.31 8.55
N CYS A 3 6.44 3.31 8.21
CA CYS A 3 7.34 3.96 9.19
C CYS A 3 6.59 4.62 10.36
N CYS A 4 5.41 5.22 10.10
CA CYS A 4 4.61 5.84 11.17
C CYS A 4 4.03 4.78 12.10
N VAL A 5 3.54 3.68 11.52
CA VAL A 5 2.99 2.55 12.28
C VAL A 5 4.09 1.87 13.10
N VAL A 6 5.22 1.54 12.48
CA VAL A 6 6.40 0.98 13.17
C VAL A 6 6.94 1.94 14.23
N GLY A 7 6.89 3.25 13.99
CA GLY A 7 7.23 4.27 14.98
C GLY A 7 6.30 4.25 16.19
N VAL A 8 4.98 4.11 15.99
CA VAL A 8 4.01 3.96 17.08
C VAL A 8 4.26 2.67 17.87
N PHE A 9 4.56 1.56 17.20
CA PHE A 9 4.96 0.32 17.86
C PHE A 9 6.21 0.47 18.73
N ALA A 10 7.23 1.15 18.21
CA ALA A 10 8.47 1.41 18.92
C ALA A 10 8.26 2.32 20.13
N LEU A 11 7.41 3.36 20.01
CA LEU A 11 7.07 4.26 21.11
C LEU A 11 6.23 3.57 22.20
N CYS A 12 5.38 2.63 21.83
CA CYS A 12 4.56 1.85 22.77
C CYS A 12 5.34 0.71 23.45
N GLY A 13 6.60 0.47 23.09
CA GLY A 13 7.43 -0.58 23.68
C GLY A 13 6.89 -2.00 23.45
N TRP A 14 6.21 -2.23 22.33
CA TRP A 14 5.65 -3.55 22.03
C TRP A 14 6.74 -4.53 21.59
N GLU A 15 6.83 -5.69 22.26
CA GLU A 15 7.71 -6.77 21.83
C GLU A 15 7.18 -7.38 20.52
N MET A 16 8.03 -7.41 19.49
CA MET A 16 7.70 -7.93 18.16
C MET A 16 7.64 -9.46 18.21
N GLY A 17 6.44 -9.99 18.40
CA GLY A 17 6.15 -11.42 18.29
C GLY A 17 5.72 -11.83 16.88
N ALA A 18 5.36 -13.11 16.75
CA ALA A 18 4.88 -13.67 15.48
C ALA A 18 3.59 -13.00 14.97
N VAL A 19 2.71 -12.60 15.89
CA VAL A 19 1.43 -11.96 15.56
C VAL A 19 1.67 -10.55 15.01
N GLU A 20 2.56 -9.79 15.63
CA GLU A 20 2.94 -8.45 15.20
C GLU A 20 3.55 -8.48 13.79
N ALA A 21 4.40 -9.47 13.49
CA ALA A 21 5.00 -9.66 12.16
C ALA A 21 3.95 -9.95 11.07
N VAL A 22 3.02 -10.89 11.33
CA VAL A 22 1.92 -11.19 10.39
C VAL A 22 1.02 -9.98 10.20
N SER A 23 0.71 -9.27 11.28
CA SER A 23 -0.07 -8.02 11.24
C SER A 23 0.60 -7.01 10.34
N LEU A 24 1.89 -6.73 10.55
CA LEU A 24 2.65 -5.76 9.76
C LEU A 24 2.62 -6.11 8.27
N SER A 25 2.74 -7.39 7.90
CA SER A 25 2.63 -7.83 6.50
C SER A 25 1.25 -7.52 5.89
N ILE A 26 0.16 -7.80 6.63
CA ILE A 26 -1.20 -7.50 6.17
C ILE A 26 -1.40 -5.99 6.05
N LEU A 27 -0.86 -5.24 7.01
CA LEU A 27 -0.90 -3.78 7.03
C LEU A 27 -0.19 -3.17 5.81
N VAL A 28 0.93 -3.74 5.35
CA VAL A 28 1.58 -3.31 4.09
C VAL A 28 0.61 -3.44 2.93
N GLY A 29 -0.10 -4.58 2.83
CA GLY A 29 -1.08 -4.82 1.78
C GLY A 29 -2.22 -3.79 1.78
N SER A 30 -2.84 -3.58 2.95
CA SER A 30 -3.95 -2.62 3.06
C SER A 30 -3.51 -1.16 2.88
N SER A 31 -2.27 -0.81 3.23
CA SER A 31 -1.71 0.53 2.97
C SER A 31 -1.69 0.88 1.48
N VAL A 32 -1.27 -0.08 0.66
CA VAL A 32 -1.12 0.12 -0.79
C VAL A 32 -2.48 0.12 -1.47
N ASP A 33 -3.43 -0.68 -0.99
CA ASP A 33 -4.81 -0.74 -1.50
C ASP A 33 -5.49 0.64 -1.51
N TYR A 34 -5.45 1.36 -0.38
CA TYR A 34 -6.04 2.70 -0.29
C TYR A 34 -5.37 3.71 -1.22
N LEU A 35 -4.05 3.63 -1.41
CA LEU A 35 -3.32 4.49 -2.35
C LEU A 35 -3.71 4.17 -3.80
N VAL A 36 -3.79 2.89 -4.15
CA VAL A 36 -4.18 2.45 -5.48
C VAL A 36 -5.58 2.94 -5.82
N HIS A 37 -6.55 2.81 -4.91
CA HIS A 37 -7.90 3.32 -5.12
C HIS A 37 -7.95 4.84 -5.36
N ILE A 38 -7.18 5.62 -4.60
CA ILE A 38 -7.09 7.07 -4.84
C ILE A 38 -6.43 7.40 -6.17
N VAL A 39 -5.38 6.67 -6.57
CA VAL A 39 -4.71 6.84 -7.86
C VAL A 39 -5.63 6.46 -9.03
N GLU A 40 -6.36 5.35 -8.93
CA GLU A 40 -7.37 4.96 -9.91
C GLU A 40 -8.45 6.03 -10.04
N GLY A 41 -8.91 6.59 -8.92
CA GLY A 41 -9.86 7.71 -8.91
C GLY A 41 -9.33 8.94 -9.60
N TYR A 42 -8.05 9.26 -9.42
CA TYR A 42 -7.39 10.36 -10.12
C TYR A 42 -7.33 10.13 -11.64
N ILE A 43 -6.99 8.92 -12.06
CA ILE A 43 -6.95 8.54 -13.48
C ILE A 43 -8.36 8.62 -14.09
N LEU A 44 -9.38 8.12 -13.37
CA LEU A 44 -10.77 8.16 -13.81
C LEU A 44 -11.30 9.60 -13.93
N ALA A 45 -11.01 10.44 -12.93
CA ALA A 45 -11.33 11.87 -12.95
C ALA A 45 -10.66 12.61 -14.12
N GLY A 46 -9.45 12.19 -14.51
CA GLY A 46 -8.76 12.70 -15.70
C GLY A 46 -9.47 12.38 -17.02
N ARG A 47 -10.22 11.27 -17.10
CA ARG A 47 -11.03 10.89 -18.27
C ARG A 47 -12.38 11.62 -18.32
N GLN A 48 -12.94 11.94 -17.17
CA GLN A 48 -14.23 12.67 -17.06
C GLN A 48 -14.08 14.18 -17.29
N LEU A 49 -12.86 14.72 -17.23
CA LEU A 49 -12.65 16.15 -17.42
C LEU A 49 -12.87 16.57 -18.89
N PRO A 50 -13.69 17.61 -19.16
CA PRO A 50 -13.93 18.10 -20.52
C PRO A 50 -12.63 18.44 -21.25
N GLN A 51 -12.48 17.94 -22.49
CA GLN A 51 -11.27 18.18 -23.31
C GLN A 51 -10.94 19.66 -23.51
N HIS A 52 -11.94 20.55 -23.43
CA HIS A 52 -11.71 21.99 -23.54
C HIS A 52 -10.82 22.53 -22.39
N LEU A 53 -11.00 22.05 -21.15
CA LEU A 53 -10.21 22.48 -19.98
C LEU A 53 -8.75 21.99 -20.03
N LEU A 54 -8.47 20.90 -20.75
CA LEU A 54 -7.11 20.38 -20.93
C LEU A 54 -6.24 21.32 -21.79
N HIS A 55 -6.87 22.13 -22.64
CA HIS A 55 -6.19 23.01 -23.59
C HIS A 55 -6.07 24.46 -23.10
N THR A 56 -7.03 24.94 -22.29
CA THR A 56 -7.07 26.33 -21.79
C THR A 56 -6.39 26.53 -20.44
N GLN A 57 -6.26 25.50 -19.60
CA GLN A 57 -5.86 25.68 -18.20
C GLN A 57 -4.40 25.23 -17.92
N PRO A 58 -3.63 25.96 -17.08
CA PRO A 58 -2.28 25.56 -16.69
C PRO A 58 -2.25 24.24 -15.92
N ALA A 59 -1.14 23.50 -16.01
CA ALA A 59 -1.01 22.13 -15.52
C ALA A 59 -1.25 21.98 -14.00
N GLY A 60 -0.92 23.00 -13.19
CA GLY A 60 -1.13 22.98 -11.74
C GLY A 60 -2.61 23.01 -11.35
N ASP A 61 -3.40 23.92 -11.94
CA ASP A 61 -4.82 24.05 -11.63
C ASP A 61 -5.62 22.86 -12.14
N LEU A 62 -5.20 22.28 -13.28
CA LEU A 62 -5.79 21.06 -13.83
C LEU A 62 -5.62 19.87 -12.87
N SER A 63 -4.44 19.74 -12.27
CA SER A 63 -4.13 18.66 -11.34
C SER A 63 -4.95 18.77 -10.05
N ARG A 64 -5.15 19.99 -9.54
CA ARG A 64 -6.02 20.27 -8.39
C ARG A 64 -7.49 19.95 -8.68
N ALA A 65 -8.00 20.40 -9.83
CA ALA A 65 -9.38 20.13 -10.24
C ALA A 65 -9.66 18.63 -10.39
N ARG A 66 -8.74 17.89 -11.04
CA ARG A 66 -8.81 16.43 -11.17
C ARG A 66 -8.75 15.73 -9.83
N THR A 67 -7.84 16.15 -8.95
CA THR A 67 -7.71 15.58 -7.61
C THR A 67 -8.98 15.78 -6.79
N SER A 68 -9.57 16.97 -6.82
CA SER A 68 -10.85 17.26 -6.14
C SER A 68 -11.99 16.36 -6.63
N LEU A 69 -12.10 16.19 -7.95
CA LEU A 69 -13.11 15.31 -8.55
C LEU A 69 -12.89 13.84 -8.17
N ALA A 70 -11.64 13.38 -8.20
CA ALA A 70 -11.25 12.03 -7.80
C ALA A 70 -11.60 11.72 -6.34
N VAL A 71 -11.25 12.63 -5.42
CA VAL A 71 -11.55 12.47 -4.00
C VAL A 71 -13.05 12.47 -3.74
N ARG A 72 -13.81 13.31 -4.45
CA ARG A 72 -15.28 13.32 -4.33
C ARG A 72 -15.92 12.00 -4.75
N HIS A 73 -15.39 11.36 -5.79
CA HIS A 73 -15.97 10.13 -6.32
C HIS A 73 -15.48 8.87 -5.56
N ILE A 74 -14.18 8.75 -5.30
CA ILE A 74 -13.58 7.53 -4.72
C ILE A 74 -13.23 7.69 -3.24
N GLY A 75 -12.97 8.90 -2.76
CA GLY A 75 -12.61 9.14 -1.36
C GLY A 75 -13.69 8.69 -0.38
N VAL A 76 -14.97 8.86 -0.71
CA VAL A 76 -16.09 8.37 0.13
C VAL A 76 -16.08 6.84 0.23
N ALA A 77 -15.81 6.14 -0.88
CA ALA A 77 -15.72 4.68 -0.89
C ALA A 77 -14.55 4.18 -0.04
N VAL A 78 -13.39 4.84 -0.12
CA VAL A 78 -12.21 4.54 0.70
C VAL A 78 -12.49 4.73 2.20
N VAL A 79 -13.14 5.83 2.58
CA VAL A 79 -13.52 6.07 3.98
C VAL A 79 -14.51 5.01 4.48
N CYS A 80 -15.48 4.63 3.65
CA CYS A 80 -16.44 3.59 4.01
C CYS A 80 -15.76 2.22 4.22
N SER A 81 -14.87 1.81 3.31
CA SER A 81 -14.07 0.59 3.44
C SER A 81 -13.25 0.57 4.73
N ALA A 82 -12.61 1.68 5.05
CA ALA A 82 -11.87 1.81 6.28
C ALA A 82 -12.76 1.80 7.53
N LEU A 83 -13.93 2.44 7.47
CA LEU A 83 -14.90 2.39 8.56
C LEU A 83 -15.37 0.96 8.82
N THR A 84 -15.68 0.18 7.77
CA THR A 84 -15.99 -1.24 7.90
C THR A 84 -14.86 -2.00 8.55
N THR A 85 -13.61 -1.70 8.21
CA THR A 85 -12.42 -2.33 8.80
C THR A 85 -12.27 -1.97 10.29
N VAL A 86 -12.50 -0.71 10.66
CA VAL A 86 -12.48 -0.25 12.06
C VAL A 86 -13.59 -0.93 12.86
N ILE A 87 -14.82 -0.95 12.32
CA ILE A 87 -15.96 -1.62 12.96
C ILE A 87 -15.70 -3.11 13.15
N ALA A 88 -15.06 -3.78 12.18
CA ALA A 88 -14.68 -5.18 12.30
C ALA A 88 -13.55 -5.41 13.32
N ALA A 89 -12.64 -4.44 13.47
CA ALA A 89 -11.55 -4.51 14.43
C ALA A 89 -12.02 -4.34 15.90
N VAL A 90 -13.08 -3.57 16.15
CA VAL A 90 -13.62 -3.36 17.50
C VAL A 90 -13.95 -4.68 18.23
N PRO A 91 -14.79 -5.59 17.72
CA PRO A 91 -15.07 -6.85 18.40
C PRO A 91 -13.84 -7.75 18.51
N LEU A 92 -12.88 -7.67 17.58
CA LEU A 92 -11.61 -8.40 17.68
C LEU A 92 -10.79 -7.97 18.90
N THR A 93 -10.80 -6.67 19.23
CA THR A 93 -10.12 -6.15 20.43
C THR A 93 -10.74 -6.63 21.75
N GLN A 94 -12.02 -7.05 21.74
CA GLN A 94 -12.75 -7.52 22.92
C GLN A 94 -12.66 -9.04 23.13
N THR A 95 -11.93 -9.77 22.27
CA THR A 95 -11.80 -11.22 22.42
C THR A 95 -10.81 -11.60 23.53
N SER A 96 -11.12 -12.67 24.27
CA SER A 96 -10.28 -13.17 25.37
C SER A 96 -8.93 -13.74 24.90
N ILE A 97 -8.79 -14.00 23.60
CA ILE A 97 -7.59 -14.55 22.98
C ILE A 97 -6.60 -13.40 22.72
N GLN A 98 -5.59 -13.29 23.58
CA GLN A 98 -4.54 -12.25 23.56
C GLN A 98 -3.97 -11.94 22.15
N PRO A 99 -3.66 -12.94 21.29
CA PRO A 99 -3.27 -12.71 19.89
C PRO A 99 -4.25 -11.86 19.07
N PHE A 100 -5.56 -12.16 19.16
CA PHE A 100 -6.58 -11.47 18.36
C PHE A 100 -6.86 -10.07 18.88
N ALA A 101 -6.79 -9.87 20.19
CA ALA A 101 -6.94 -8.54 20.78
C ALA A 101 -5.81 -7.59 20.33
N LYS A 102 -4.56 -8.05 20.36
CA LYS A 102 -3.41 -7.29 19.85
C LYS A 102 -3.52 -7.02 18.36
N PHE A 103 -3.84 -8.04 17.56
CA PHE A 103 -4.06 -7.90 16.11
C PHE A 103 -5.11 -6.83 15.78
N GLY A 104 -6.26 -6.87 16.47
CA GLY A 104 -7.34 -5.90 16.29
C GLY A 104 -6.90 -4.47 16.59
N ALA A 105 -6.12 -4.26 17.66
CA ALA A 105 -5.63 -2.94 18.04
C ALA A 105 -4.65 -2.37 16.98
N ILE A 106 -3.76 -3.22 16.47
CA ILE A 106 -2.82 -2.88 15.38
C ILE A 106 -3.58 -2.45 14.13
N LEU A 107 -4.55 -3.28 13.73
CA LEU A 107 -5.33 -3.06 12.54
C LEU A 107 -6.12 -1.75 12.63
N LEU A 108 -6.73 -1.47 13.79
CA LEU A 108 -7.49 -0.25 14.04
C LEU A 108 -6.62 1.01 13.94
N LEU A 109 -5.45 1.00 14.59
CA LEU A 109 -4.49 2.12 14.53
C LEU A 109 -4.00 2.35 13.10
N ASN A 110 -3.61 1.29 12.42
CA ASN A 110 -3.10 1.38 11.06
C ASN A 110 -4.14 1.91 10.10
N THR A 111 -5.36 1.34 10.10
CA THR A 111 -6.43 1.77 9.21
C THR A 111 -6.75 3.26 9.41
N SER A 112 -6.77 3.71 10.66
CA SER A 112 -7.01 5.13 11.00
C SER A 112 -5.92 6.03 10.44
N VAL A 113 -4.65 5.70 10.69
CA VAL A 113 -3.50 6.47 10.15
C VAL A 113 -3.44 6.41 8.63
N SER A 114 -3.78 5.24 8.06
CA SER A 114 -3.77 4.97 6.62
C SER A 114 -4.70 5.90 5.87
N VAL A 115 -5.96 5.97 6.29
CA VAL A 115 -6.96 6.82 5.65
C VAL A 115 -6.60 8.28 5.74
N VAL A 116 -6.20 8.75 6.92
CA VAL A 116 -5.82 10.15 7.12
C VAL A 116 -4.63 10.52 6.25
N MET A 117 -3.58 9.70 6.24
CA MET A 117 -2.40 9.94 5.41
C MET A 117 -2.71 9.84 3.92
N THR A 118 -3.54 8.89 3.50
CA THR A 118 -3.92 8.76 2.08
C THR A 118 -4.75 9.97 1.63
N LEU A 119 -5.78 10.35 2.38
CA LEU A 119 -6.64 11.49 2.03
C LEU A 119 -5.96 12.86 2.16
N THR A 120 -4.91 12.97 2.98
CA THR A 120 -4.20 14.24 3.17
C THR A 120 -2.92 14.30 2.34
N LEU A 121 -1.98 13.39 2.58
CA LEU A 121 -0.67 13.39 1.93
C LEU A 121 -0.76 12.88 0.50
N ALA A 122 -1.45 11.77 0.22
CA ALA A 122 -1.51 11.28 -1.16
C ALA A 122 -2.29 12.26 -2.04
N VAL A 123 -3.45 12.72 -1.60
CA VAL A 123 -4.22 13.76 -2.30
C VAL A 123 -3.41 15.05 -2.48
N GLY A 124 -2.69 15.51 -1.45
CA GLY A 124 -1.83 16.69 -1.55
C GLY A 124 -0.66 16.51 -2.52
N LEU A 125 -0.01 15.34 -2.48
CA LEU A 125 1.06 14.97 -3.42
C LEU A 125 0.53 14.86 -4.84
N LEU A 126 -0.67 14.30 -5.04
CA LEU A 126 -1.32 14.25 -6.34
C LEU A 126 -1.68 15.67 -6.82
N ALA A 127 -2.12 16.56 -5.93
CA ALA A 127 -2.44 17.94 -6.29
C ALA A 127 -1.20 18.77 -6.68
N LEU A 128 -0.01 18.44 -6.15
CA LEU A 128 1.23 19.19 -6.36
C LEU A 128 2.14 18.58 -7.44
N PHE A 129 2.29 17.26 -7.44
CA PHE A 129 3.25 16.53 -8.26
C PHE A 129 2.60 15.65 -9.33
N ALA A 130 1.27 15.44 -9.33
CA ALA A 130 0.68 14.60 -10.37
C ALA A 130 0.75 15.32 -11.73
N PRO A 131 1.20 14.60 -12.78
CA PRO A 131 1.23 15.16 -14.12
C PRO A 131 -0.20 15.39 -14.63
N GLY A 132 -0.59 16.67 -14.78
CA GLY A 132 -1.91 17.09 -15.26
C GLY A 132 -2.29 16.59 -16.66
N ARG A 133 -1.36 16.01 -17.43
CA ARG A 133 -1.58 15.41 -18.75
C ARG A 133 -1.30 13.90 -18.78
N TYR A 134 -1.43 13.20 -17.66
CA TYR A 134 -1.29 11.75 -17.66
C TYR A 134 -2.45 11.11 -18.44
N GLN A 135 -2.15 10.62 -19.64
CA GLN A 135 -2.99 9.65 -20.33
C GLN A 135 -2.49 8.27 -19.94
N SER A 136 -3.38 7.40 -19.47
CA SER A 136 -3.07 6.00 -19.17
C SER A 136 -2.66 5.29 -20.46
N SER A 137 -1.40 5.40 -20.85
CA SER A 137 -0.83 4.62 -21.95
C SER A 137 -0.57 3.21 -21.42
N LEU A 138 -1.07 2.20 -22.13
CA LEU A 138 -0.79 0.78 -21.88
C LEU A 138 0.71 0.50 -21.64
N ARG A 139 1.58 1.32 -22.23
CA ARG A 139 3.04 1.26 -22.03
C ARG A 139 3.46 1.45 -20.57
N SER A 140 2.76 2.28 -19.79
CA SER A 140 3.10 2.49 -18.37
C SER A 140 2.67 1.33 -17.49
N HIS A 141 1.55 0.68 -17.81
CA HIS A 141 1.13 -0.54 -17.09
C HIS A 141 2.04 -1.72 -17.44
N VAL A 142 2.42 -1.86 -18.71
CA VAL A 142 3.38 -2.88 -19.16
C VAL A 142 4.77 -2.61 -18.55
N LEU A 143 5.23 -1.36 -18.54
CA LEU A 143 6.51 -0.99 -17.92
C LEU A 143 6.49 -1.26 -16.41
N ALA A 144 5.40 -0.93 -15.71
CA ALA A 144 5.26 -1.24 -14.29
C ALA A 144 5.30 -2.75 -14.02
N LEU A 145 4.67 -3.55 -14.87
CA LEU A 145 4.72 -5.02 -14.81
C LEU A 145 6.12 -5.58 -15.05
N VAL A 146 6.84 -5.02 -16.04
CA VAL A 146 8.22 -5.41 -16.34
C VAL A 146 9.16 -5.02 -15.21
N VAL A 147 9.01 -3.82 -14.63
CA VAL A 147 9.79 -3.37 -13.48
C VAL A 147 9.49 -4.22 -12.25
N ALA A 148 8.21 -4.50 -11.96
CA ALA A 148 7.85 -5.38 -10.85
C ALA A 148 8.41 -6.80 -11.04
N GLY A 149 8.32 -7.35 -12.25
CA GLY A 149 8.85 -8.67 -12.58
C GLY A 149 10.38 -8.73 -12.45
N THR A 150 11.09 -7.71 -12.94
CA THR A 150 12.56 -7.64 -12.85
C THR A 150 13.03 -7.45 -11.41
N VAL A 151 12.36 -6.60 -10.62
CA VAL A 151 12.68 -6.44 -9.19
C VAL A 151 12.46 -7.76 -8.47
N THR A 152 11.28 -8.38 -8.62
CA THR A 152 10.97 -9.66 -7.94
C THR A 152 11.94 -10.76 -8.34
N GLY A 153 12.25 -10.87 -9.64
CA GLY A 153 13.23 -11.81 -10.17
C GLY A 153 14.65 -11.56 -9.66
N ALA A 154 15.08 -10.30 -9.58
CA ALA A 154 16.38 -9.93 -9.04
C ALA A 154 16.50 -10.25 -7.54
N THR A 155 15.42 -10.04 -6.76
CA THR A 155 15.40 -10.40 -5.33
C THR A 155 15.52 -11.92 -5.16
N VAL A 156 14.77 -12.71 -5.95
CA VAL A 156 14.85 -14.18 -5.92
C VAL A 156 16.24 -14.66 -6.36
N LEU A 157 16.82 -14.05 -7.39
CA LEU A 157 18.15 -14.39 -7.87
C LEU A 157 19.24 -14.01 -6.85
N ALA A 158 19.11 -12.86 -6.17
CA ALA A 158 20.02 -12.47 -5.11
C ALA A 158 19.94 -13.43 -3.91
N ILE A 159 18.74 -13.91 -3.55
CA ILE A 159 18.55 -14.94 -2.52
C ILE A 159 19.18 -16.27 -2.97
N TYR A 160 19.06 -16.64 -4.24
CA TYR A 160 19.69 -17.84 -4.81
C TYR A 160 21.22 -17.78 -4.84
N ILE A 161 21.80 -16.62 -5.18
CA ILE A 161 23.25 -16.43 -5.16
C ILE A 161 23.76 -16.40 -3.72
N ALA A 162 23.03 -15.76 -2.80
CA ALA A 162 23.36 -15.76 -1.38
C ALA A 162 23.30 -17.18 -0.77
N SER A 163 22.31 -18.00 -1.14
CA SER A 163 22.25 -19.40 -0.68
C SER A 163 23.37 -20.25 -1.27
N SER A 164 23.72 -20.04 -2.54
CA SER A 164 24.76 -20.81 -3.25
C SER A 164 26.19 -20.42 -2.89
N CYS A 165 26.44 -19.15 -2.58
CA CYS A 165 27.79 -18.61 -2.33
C CYS A 165 28.14 -18.53 -0.84
N PHE A 166 27.15 -18.28 0.05
CA PHE A 166 27.38 -18.15 1.50
C PHE A 166 26.88 -19.35 2.32
N GLY A 167 26.30 -20.38 1.70
CA GLY A 167 25.84 -21.60 2.40
C GLY A 167 24.70 -21.36 3.41
N VAL A 168 24.00 -20.23 3.29
CA VAL A 168 22.84 -19.91 4.13
C VAL A 168 21.69 -20.83 3.73
N ARG A 169 21.41 -21.85 4.56
CA ARG A 169 20.24 -22.72 4.39
C ARG A 169 18.98 -21.91 4.66
N VAL A 170 18.37 -21.37 3.61
CA VAL A 170 17.02 -20.79 3.66
C VAL A 170 16.03 -21.98 3.77
N PRO A 171 15.34 -22.15 4.91
CA PRO A 171 14.36 -23.22 5.06
C PRO A 171 13.18 -22.94 4.14
N GLY A 172 12.82 -23.90 3.30
CA GLY A 172 11.59 -23.85 2.53
C GLY A 172 10.35 -24.02 3.41
N PRO A 173 9.15 -23.71 2.89
CA PRO A 173 7.89 -23.87 3.63
C PRO A 173 7.58 -25.31 4.08
N SER A 174 8.33 -26.30 3.58
CA SER A 174 8.27 -27.72 3.95
C SER A 174 9.40 -28.18 4.90
N GLY A 175 10.28 -27.28 5.37
CA GLY A 175 11.42 -27.63 6.22
C GLY A 175 12.67 -28.15 5.48
N GLU A 176 12.54 -28.45 4.20
CA GLU A 176 13.64 -28.80 3.30
C GLU A 176 14.30 -27.53 2.71
N PRO A 177 15.60 -27.55 2.37
CA PRO A 177 16.28 -26.41 1.76
C PRO A 177 15.65 -26.08 0.39
N LEU A 178 15.36 -24.80 0.15
CA LEU A 178 14.68 -24.30 -1.05
C LEU A 178 15.45 -24.61 -2.36
N PHE A 179 16.74 -24.88 -2.27
CA PHE A 179 17.60 -25.27 -3.38
C PHE A 179 18.43 -26.48 -2.95
N SER A 180 18.20 -27.63 -3.58
CA SER A 180 19.07 -28.80 -3.43
C SER A 180 20.39 -28.52 -4.14
N GLY A 181 21.43 -28.22 -3.36
CA GLY A 181 22.80 -28.24 -3.87
C GLY A 181 23.08 -29.65 -4.38
N SER A 182 23.28 -29.78 -5.68
CA SER A 182 23.90 -30.98 -6.25
C SER A 182 25.38 -30.93 -5.88
N SER A 183 25.73 -31.70 -4.85
CA SER A 183 27.08 -32.21 -4.62
C SER A 183 27.05 -33.70 -4.87
#